data_AF-A0ABD0MZE7-F1
#
_entry.id   AF-A0ABD0MZE7-F1
#
_cell.length_a   1.000
_cell.length_b   1.000
_cell.length_c   1.000
_cell.angle_alpha   90.00
_cell.angle_beta   90.00
_cell.angle_gamma   90.00
#
_symmetry.space_group_name_H-M   'P 1'
#
loop_
_entity.id
_entity.type
_entity.pdbx_description
1 polymer ?
#
loop_
_entity_poly.entity_id
_entity_poly.type
_entity_poly.pdbx_seq_one_letter_code
_entity_poly.pdbx_strand_id
1 'polypeptide(L)'
;SSGSSEGSVTVKYTLKDQPVTNQLHFCLKPTEETGLSIHRLAARTLIRSLEQEERASGAGCSVHTAFIAVNKDSRQTVKGPLLQRRVPTRG
;
A
#
# COMPACT_ATOMS: atom_id res chain seq x y z
N SER A 1 -25.53 8.85 -3.48
CA SER A 1 -25.23 8.04 -4.67
C SER A 1 -23.73 7.90 -4.84
N SER A 2 -23.16 6.72 -4.60
CA SER A 2 -21.77 6.41 -4.94
C SER A 2 -21.70 6.12 -6.44
N GLY A 3 -21.53 7.16 -7.26
CA GLY A 3 -21.29 6.99 -8.69
C GLY A 3 -19.98 6.24 -8.87
N SER A 4 -20.01 5.07 -9.51
CA SER A 4 -18.78 4.37 -9.92
C SER A 4 -17.94 5.32 -10.76
N SER A 5 -16.67 5.51 -10.43
CA SER A 5 -15.78 6.27 -11.30
C SER A 5 -15.62 5.52 -12.63
N GLU A 6 -15.72 6.20 -13.76
CA GLU A 6 -15.61 5.59 -15.08
C GLU A 6 -14.30 6.01 -15.74
N GLY A 7 -13.62 5.07 -16.38
CA GLY A 7 -12.45 5.30 -17.20
C GLY A 7 -12.74 5.02 -18.67
N SER A 8 -11.99 5.65 -19.58
CA SER A 8 -12.06 5.33 -21.00
C SER A 8 -10.67 5.24 -21.62
N VAL A 9 -10.52 4.35 -22.60
CA VAL A 9 -9.34 4.22 -23.46
C VAL A 9 -9.78 4.47 -24.90
N THR A 10 -9.02 5.30 -25.61
CA THR A 10 -9.29 5.60 -27.02
C THR A 10 -8.08 5.19 -27.87
N VAL A 11 -8.34 4.41 -28.92
CA VAL A 11 -7.35 4.01 -29.93
C VAL A 11 -7.69 4.71 -31.23
N LYS A 12 -6.74 5.46 -31.77
CA LYS A 12 -6.85 6.16 -33.07
C LYS A 12 -5.88 5.51 -34.06
N TYR A 13 -6.37 5.12 -35.22
CA TYR A 13 -5.58 4.47 -36.26
C TYR A 13 -6.13 4.75 -37.66
N THR A 14 -5.38 4.43 -38.70
CA THR A 14 -5.81 4.62 -40.10
C THR A 14 -5.98 3.25 -40.75
N LEU A 15 -7.13 3.01 -41.39
CA LEU A 15 -7.42 1.79 -42.14
C LEU A 15 -7.79 2.16 -43.57
N LYS A 16 -6.97 1.71 -44.54
CA LYS A 16 -7.17 2.05 -45.98
C LYS A 16 -7.34 3.56 -46.19
N ASP A 17 -6.41 4.34 -45.65
CA ASP A 17 -6.40 5.81 -45.69
C ASP A 17 -7.58 6.53 -45.01
N GLN A 18 -8.45 5.78 -44.34
CA GLN A 18 -9.53 6.35 -43.52
C GLN A 18 -9.14 6.37 -42.04
N PRO A 19 -9.21 7.54 -41.37
CA PRO A 19 -8.98 7.61 -39.93
C PRO A 19 -10.16 6.98 -39.19
N VAL A 20 -9.84 6.08 -38.25
CA VAL A 20 -10.78 5.35 -37.41
C VAL A 20 -10.43 5.60 -35.94
N THR A 21 -11.45 5.72 -35.10
CA THR A 21 -11.31 5.88 -33.65
C THR A 21 -12.19 4.86 -32.93
N ASN A 22 -11.59 4.05 -32.07
CA ASN A 22 -12.28 3.10 -31.21
C ASN A 22 -12.16 3.58 -29.77
N GLN A 23 -13.29 3.65 -29.07
CA GLN A 23 -13.34 4.04 -27.66
C GLN A 23 -13.92 2.90 -26.84
N LEU A 24 -13.20 2.52 -25.78
CA LEU A 24 -13.62 1.52 -24.82
C LEU A 24 -13.84 2.19 -23.46
N HIS A 25 -15.04 2.03 -22.93
CA HIS A 25 -15.42 2.47 -21.60
C HIS A 25 -15.31 1.33 -20.59
N PHE A 26 -14.87 1.63 -19.38
CA PHE A 26 -14.80 0.66 -18.29
C PHE A 26 -15.13 1.33 -16.95
N CYS A 27 -15.88 0.63 -16.11
CA CYS A 27 -16.19 1.10 -14.77
C CYS A 27 -15.04 0.77 -13.82
N LEU A 28 -14.48 1.79 -13.18
CA LEU A 28 -13.63 1.60 -12.01
C LEU A 28 -14.57 1.26 -10.84
N LYS A 29 -14.33 0.09 -10.24
CA LYS A 29 -14.95 -0.27 -8.96
C LYS A 29 -13.89 -0.05 -7.90
N PRO A 30 -13.94 1.06 -7.12
CA PRO A 30 -13.09 1.20 -5.97
C PRO A 30 -13.33 0.00 -5.06
N THR A 31 -12.31 -0.81 -4.79
CA THR A 31 -12.42 -1.83 -3.75
C THR A 31 -12.54 -1.12 -2.39
N GLU A 32 -13.19 -1.75 -1.42
CA GLU A 32 -13.34 -1.17 -0.07
C GLU A 32 -11.98 -0.82 0.59
N GLU A 33 -10.91 -1.46 0.11
CA GLU A 33 -9.53 -1.20 0.50
C GLU A 33 -8.97 0.14 -0.02
N THR A 34 -9.64 0.83 -0.95
CA THR A 34 -9.19 2.12 -1.48
C THR A 34 -9.14 3.21 -0.39
N GLY A 35 -10.12 3.24 0.52
CA GLY A 35 -10.06 4.09 1.72
C GLY A 35 -8.85 3.76 2.59
N LEU A 36 -8.61 2.47 2.84
CA LEU A 36 -7.43 1.99 3.59
C LEU A 36 -6.11 2.32 2.87
N SER A 37 -6.10 2.35 1.54
CA SER A 37 -4.92 2.67 0.73
C SER A 37 -4.50 4.12 0.87
N ILE A 38 -5.48 5.04 0.94
CA ILE A 38 -5.23 6.47 1.18
C ILE A 38 -4.70 6.67 2.61
N HIS A 39 -5.32 6.03 3.62
CA HIS A 39 -4.83 6.07 4.99
C HIS A 39 -3.41 5.50 5.13
N ARG A 40 -3.13 4.35 4.50
CA ARG A 40 -1.79 3.76 4.45
C ARG A 40 -0.79 4.69 3.78
N LEU A 41 -1.17 5.34 2.68
CA LEU A 41 -0.28 6.28 1.99
C LEU A 41 0.02 7.50 2.87
N ALA A 42 -1.00 8.10 3.48
CA ALA A 42 -0.84 9.21 4.40
C ALA A 42 0.05 8.84 5.61
N ALA A 43 -0.21 7.69 6.23
CA ALA A 43 0.60 7.17 7.33
C ALA A 43 2.06 6.93 6.90
N ARG A 44 2.29 6.32 5.74
CA ARG A 44 3.64 6.10 5.19
C ARG A 44 4.37 7.42 4.91
N THR A 45 3.67 8.42 4.39
CA THR A 45 4.25 9.75 4.13
C THR A 45 4.61 10.45 5.44
N LEU A 46 3.73 10.42 6.44
CA LEU A 46 4.00 11.01 7.76
C LEU A 46 5.18 10.33 8.45
N ILE A 47 5.23 8.98 8.46
CA ILE A 47 6.35 8.23 9.01
C ILE A 47 7.65 8.62 8.31
N ARG A 48 7.68 8.66 6.97
CA ARG A 48 8.88 9.07 6.22
C ARG A 48 9.32 10.49 6.52
N SER A 49 8.37 11.42 6.68
CA SER A 49 8.65 12.81 7.04
C SER A 49 9.32 12.89 8.41
N LEU A 50 8.77 12.18 9.40
CA LEU A 50 9.31 12.10 10.75
C LEU A 50 10.67 11.39 10.79
N GLU A 51 10.86 10.32 10.02
CA GLU A 51 12.14 9.61 9.89
C GLU A 51 13.22 10.46 9.20
N GLN A 52 12.83 11.33 8.27
CA GLN A 52 13.74 12.27 7.60
C GLN A 52 14.15 13.40 8.56
N GLU A 53 13.23 13.86 9.40
CA GLU A 53 13.51 14.79 10.50
C GLU A 53 14.42 14.14 11.54
N GLU A 54 14.17 12.88 11.92
CA GLU A 54 14.99 12.12 12.87
C GLU A 54 16.39 11.79 12.32
N ARG A 55 16.54 11.58 11.00
CA ARG A 55 17.86 11.38 10.37
C ARG A 55 18.72 12.65 10.34
N ALA A 56 18.14 13.83 10.51
CA ALA A 56 18.93 15.04 10.77
C ALA A 56 19.63 14.97 12.15
N SER A 57 19.15 14.11 13.05
CA SER A 57 19.78 13.75 14.33
C SER A 57 20.17 12.25 14.35
N GLY A 58 21.05 11.86 13.43
CA GLY A 58 21.89 10.65 13.43
C GLY A 58 21.41 9.39 14.19
N ALA A 59 20.81 8.43 13.47
CA ALA A 59 21.14 6.99 13.53
C ALA A 59 20.22 6.20 12.59
N GLY A 60 20.79 5.61 11.52
CA GLY A 60 20.05 4.73 10.62
C GLY A 60 19.96 3.30 11.16
N CYS A 61 18.77 2.88 11.60
CA CYS A 61 18.22 1.52 11.49
C CYS A 61 16.81 1.48 12.14
N SER A 62 15.73 1.28 11.37
CA SER A 62 14.39 1.14 11.96
C SER A 62 14.13 -0.33 12.30
N VAL A 63 14.22 -0.65 13.60
CA VAL A 63 13.92 -1.96 14.22
C VAL A 63 12.44 -2.03 14.67
N HIS A 64 11.61 -1.04 14.29
CA HIS A 64 10.43 -0.66 15.08
C HIS A 64 9.10 -1.29 14.65
N THR A 65 9.06 -2.23 13.71
CA THR A 65 7.80 -2.91 13.36
C THR A 65 7.80 -4.36 13.82
N ALA A 66 7.32 -4.59 15.04
CA ALA A 66 6.92 -5.92 15.51
C ALA A 66 5.40 -6.07 15.37
N PHE A 67 4.93 -7.18 14.81
CA PHE A 67 3.50 -7.51 14.79
C PHE A 67 3.14 -8.26 16.08
N ILE A 68 2.18 -7.74 16.85
CA ILE A 68 1.63 -8.39 18.04
C ILE A 68 0.27 -8.97 17.68
N ALA A 69 0.16 -10.28 17.65
CA ALA A 69 -1.13 -10.95 17.50
C ALA A 69 -1.97 -10.73 18.78
N VAL A 70 -3.26 -10.43 18.63
CA VAL A 70 -4.20 -10.21 19.74
C VAL A 70 -5.39 -11.13 19.55
N ASN A 71 -5.79 -11.85 20.61
CA ASN A 71 -6.98 -12.70 20.56
C ASN A 71 -8.24 -11.82 20.60
N LYS A 72 -9.17 -12.02 19.66
CA LYS A 72 -10.33 -11.12 19.49
C LYS A 72 -11.35 -11.23 20.61
N ASP A 73 -11.45 -12.40 21.25
CA ASP A 73 -12.44 -12.68 22.30
C ASP A 73 -11.98 -12.16 23.66
N SER A 74 -10.70 -12.39 24.00
CA SER A 74 -10.12 -11.96 25.28
C SER A 74 -9.47 -10.58 25.26
N ARG A 75 -9.20 -10.03 24.07
CA ARG A 75 -8.42 -8.80 23.83
C ARG A 75 -7.01 -8.84 24.44
N GLN A 76 -6.48 -10.02 24.71
CA GLN A 76 -5.13 -10.19 25.23
C GLN A 76 -4.13 -10.52 24.12
N THR A 77 -2.87 -10.15 24.33
CA THR A 77 -1.77 -10.44 23.40
C THR A 77 -1.50 -11.93 23.35
N VAL A 78 -1.43 -12.49 22.14
CA VAL A 78 -1.10 -13.89 21.91
C VAL A 78 0.41 -14.02 22.00
N LYS A 79 0.91 -14.63 23.07
CA LYS A 79 2.32 -14.98 23.21
C LYS A 79 2.55 -16.37 22.62
N GLY A 80 3.26 -16.44 21.49
CA GLY A 80 3.75 -17.71 20.95
C GLY A 80 4.94 -18.25 21.75
N PRO A 81 5.30 -19.54 21.60
CA PRO A 81 6.51 -20.09 22.19
C PRO A 81 7.74 -19.32 21.71
N LEU A 82 8.54 -18.79 22.64
CA LEU A 82 9.77 -18.05 22.31
C LEU A 82 10.86 -19.04 21.88
N LEU A 83 10.96 -19.30 20.57
CA LEU A 83 12.04 -20.08 19.99
C LEU A 83 13.24 -19.17 19.68
N GLN A 84 14.34 -19.34 20.41
CA GLN A 84 15.59 -18.63 20.11
C GLN A 84 16.24 -19.20 18.84
N ARG A 85 16.44 -18.36 17.82
CA ARG A 85 17.20 -18.71 16.61
C ARG A 85 18.47 -17.88 16.55
N ARG A 86 19.64 -18.52 16.61
CA ARG A 86 20.92 -17.84 16.30
C ARG A 86 20.98 -17.54 14.81
N VAL A 87 21.04 -16.26 14.46
CA VAL A 87 21.23 -15.79 13.08
C VAL A 87 22.74 -15.65 12.85
N PRO A 88 23.35 -16.41 11.92
CA PRO A 88 24.76 -16.24 11.60
C PRO A 88 24.98 -14.89 10.93
N THR A 89 25.88 -14.07 11.47
CA THR A 89 26.35 -12.84 10.82
C THR A 89 27.47 -13.19 9.84
N ARG A 90 27.38 -12.70 8.60
CA ARG A 90 28.43 -12.88 7.58
C ARG A 90 29.68 -12.10 8.02
N GLY A 91 30.80 -12.81 8.16
CA GLY A 91 32.14 -12.21 8.24
C GLY A 91 32.64 -11.78 6.87
#